data_AF-A0A897NIY3-F1
#
_entry.id   AF-A0A897NIY3-F1
#
_cell.length_a   1.000
_cell.length_b   1.000
_cell.length_c   1.000
_cell.angle_alpha   90.00
_cell.angle_beta   90.00
_cell.angle_gamma   90.00
#
_symmetry.space_group_name_H-M   'P 1'
#
loop_
_entity.id
_entity.type
_entity.pdbx_description
1 polymer ?
#
loop_
_entity_poly.entity_id
_entity_poly.type
_entity_poly.pdbx_seq_one_letter_code
_entity_poly.pdbx_strand_id
1 'polypeptide(L)'
;MSITLWIGGAFVLNLLVGAALVLGVYKLMEQRVAAGAFGGVLVGAAIIYAEATFGEEMLTVTVSEMKLLVLAAAAGSVLGVLGTLLVFEPEI
;
A
#
# COMPACT_ATOMS: atom_id res chain seq x y z
N MET A 1 -8.34 -22.02 7.10
CA MET A 1 -9.00 -20.99 6.26
C MET A 1 -8.68 -21.29 4.81
N SER A 2 -9.61 -21.11 3.86
CA SER A 2 -9.28 -21.35 2.44
C SER A 2 -8.37 -20.24 1.91
N ILE A 3 -7.46 -20.57 0.99
CA ILE A 3 -6.52 -19.62 0.37
C ILE A 3 -7.27 -18.44 -0.28
N THR A 4 -8.40 -18.71 -0.93
CA THR A 4 -9.25 -17.69 -1.57
C THR A 4 -9.84 -16.72 -0.55
N LEU A 5 -10.25 -17.21 0.63
CA LEU A 5 -10.82 -16.39 1.68
C LEU A 5 -9.73 -15.57 2.39
N TRP A 6 -8.51 -16.12 2.53
CA TRP A 6 -7.34 -15.39 3.01
C TRP A 6 -6.95 -14.25 2.05
N ILE A 7 -6.83 -14.53 0.75
CA ILE A 7 -6.52 -13.52 -0.27
C ILE A 7 -7.57 -12.42 -0.29
N GLY A 8 -8.86 -12.79 -0.29
CA GLY A 8 -9.96 -11.82 -0.24
C GLY A 8 -9.91 -10.92 0.99
N GLY A 9 -9.66 -11.50 2.17
CA GLY A 9 -9.51 -10.75 3.42
C GLY A 9 -8.30 -9.79 3.39
N ALA A 10 -7.14 -10.28 2.94
CA ALA A 10 -5.94 -9.47 2.79
C ALA A 10 -6.13 -8.29 1.83
N PHE A 11 -6.81 -8.52 0.70
CA PHE A 11 -7.15 -7.47 -0.26
C PHE A 11 -8.05 -6.39 0.36
N VAL A 12 -9.14 -6.79 1.03
CA VAL A 12 -10.05 -5.83 1.67
C VAL A 12 -9.32 -5.03 2.75
N LEU A 13 -8.51 -5.69 3.58
CA LEU A 13 -7.73 -5.01 4.61
C LEU A 13 -6.77 -3.99 4.01
N ASN A 14 -6.03 -4.38 2.97
CA ASN A 14 -5.12 -3.50 2.24
C ASN A 14 -5.84 -2.29 1.63
N LEU A 15 -7.02 -2.51 1.04
CA LEU A 15 -7.83 -1.43 0.48
C LEU A 15 -8.25 -0.43 1.56
N LEU A 16 -8.68 -0.91 2.73
CA LEU A 16 -9.08 -0.06 3.85
C LEU A 16 -7.89 0.72 4.44
N VAL A 17 -6.76 0.05 4.65
CA VAL A 17 -5.53 0.66 5.15
C VAL A 17 -5.00 1.71 4.16
N GLY A 18 -4.98 1.38 2.87
CA GLY A 18 -4.60 2.31 1.81
C GLY A 18 -5.51 3.54 1.74
N ALA A 19 -6.83 3.35 1.78
CA ALA A 19 -7.78 4.46 1.79
C ALA A 19 -7.60 5.36 3.03
N ALA A 20 -7.44 4.76 4.21
CA ALA A 20 -7.18 5.51 5.44
C ALA A 20 -5.86 6.29 5.39
N LEU A 21 -4.81 5.69 4.82
CA LEU A 21 -3.52 6.36 4.63
C LEU A 21 -3.67 7.56 3.69
N VAL A 22 -4.34 7.39 2.54
CA VAL A 22 -4.58 8.48 1.59
C VAL A 22 -5.34 9.63 2.26
N LEU A 23 -6.45 9.34 2.96
CA LEU A 23 -7.23 10.37 3.68
C LEU A 23 -6.40 11.08 4.75
N GLY A 24 -5.59 10.32 5.51
CA GLY A 24 -4.71 10.88 6.53
C GLY A 24 -3.63 11.78 5.93
N VAL A 25 -3.01 11.36 4.83
CA VAL A 25 -2.00 12.13 4.10
C VAL A 25 -2.60 13.40 3.53
N TYR A 26 -3.77 13.33 2.87
CA TYR A 26 -4.46 14.52 2.35
C TYR A 26 -4.76 15.54 3.45
N LYS A 27 -5.34 15.09 4.57
CA LYS A 27 -5.61 15.97 5.71
C LYS A 27 -4.34 16.60 6.30
N LEU A 28 -3.24 15.88 6.32
CA LEU A 28 -1.94 16.44 6.75
C LEU A 28 -1.38 17.41 5.72
N MET A 29 -1.54 17.14 4.42
CA MET A 29 -1.12 18.03 3.34
C MET A 29 -1.87 19.37 3.37
N GLU A 30 -3.17 19.36 3.69
CA GLU A 30 -3.97 20.57 3.89
C GLU A 30 -3.40 21.47 4.99
N GLN A 31 -2.80 20.88 6.03
CA GLN A 31 -2.15 21.65 7.11
C GLN A 31 -0.75 22.09 6.71
N ARG A 32 0.08 21.15 6.24
CA ARG A 32 1.46 21.37 5.77
C ARG A 32 1.84 20.29 4.76
N VAL A 33 2.05 20.69 3.50
CA VAL A 33 2.44 19.79 2.39
C VAL A 33 3.61 18.89 2.76
N ALA A 34 4.68 19.44 3.36
CA ALA A 34 5.85 18.66 3.76
C ALA A 34 5.52 17.59 4.82
N ALA A 35 4.63 17.91 5.77
CA ALA A 35 4.23 16.96 6.81
C ALA A 35 3.40 15.81 6.21
N GLY A 36 2.49 16.10 5.29
CA GLY A 36 1.74 15.06 4.57
C GLY A 36 2.65 14.20 3.68
N ALA A 37 3.58 14.81 2.94
CA ALA A 37 4.51 14.08 2.07
C ALA A 37 5.45 13.16 2.85
N PHE A 38 6.23 13.70 3.79
CA PHE A 38 7.19 12.91 4.55
C PHE A 38 6.51 11.99 5.56
N GLY A 39 5.45 12.46 6.23
CA GLY A 39 4.66 11.65 7.15
C GLY A 39 3.98 10.48 6.43
N GLY A 40 3.39 10.72 5.25
CA GLY A 40 2.79 9.67 4.43
C GLY A 40 3.79 8.60 4.01
N VAL A 41 4.99 9.01 3.57
CA VAL A 41 6.06 8.06 3.22
C VAL A 41 6.48 7.23 4.43
N LEU A 42 6.69 7.85 5.60
CA LEU A 42 7.11 7.15 6.80
C LEU A 42 6.05 6.17 7.30
N VAL A 43 4.80 6.61 7.39
CA VAL A 43 3.68 5.76 7.85
C VAL A 43 3.42 4.64 6.85
N GLY A 44 3.41 4.94 5.55
CA GLY A 44 3.26 3.93 4.50
C GLY A 44 4.37 2.88 4.54
N ALA A 45 5.64 3.29 4.69
CA ALA A 45 6.76 2.37 4.84
C ALA A 45 6.62 1.49 6.09
N ALA A 46 6.18 2.05 7.22
CA ALA A 46 5.95 1.30 8.44
C ALA A 46 4.83 0.24 8.29
N ILE A 47 3.74 0.61 7.61
CA ILE A 47 2.63 -0.32 7.29
C ILE A 47 3.15 -1.47 6.42
N ILE A 48 3.84 -1.15 5.31
CA ILE A 48 4.38 -2.17 4.39
C ILE A 48 5.36 -3.09 5.11
N TYR A 49 6.24 -2.54 5.97
CA TYR A 49 7.16 -3.34 6.77
C TYR A 49 6.42 -4.31 7.69
N ALA A 50 5.38 -3.84 8.39
CA ALA A 50 4.58 -4.68 9.26
C ALA A 50 3.87 -5.79 8.46
N GLU A 51 3.23 -5.45 7.34
CA GLU A 51 2.54 -6.41 6.47
C GLU A 51 3.50 -7.46 5.89
N ALA A 52 4.69 -7.04 5.46
CA ALA A 52 5.73 -7.94 4.97
C ALA A 52 6.23 -8.88 6.06
N THR A 53 6.44 -8.37 7.28
CA THR A 53 6.90 -9.18 8.43
C THR A 53 5.85 -10.22 8.83
N PHE A 54 4.58 -9.80 8.99
CA PHE A 54 3.50 -10.74 9.31
C PHE A 54 3.24 -11.73 8.16
N GLY A 55 3.36 -11.28 6.91
CA GLY A 55 3.24 -12.13 5.73
C GLY A 55 4.33 -13.21 5.68
N GLU A 56 5.58 -12.84 5.99
CA GLU A 56 6.70 -13.77 6.07
C GLU A 56 6.47 -14.86 7.13
N GLU A 57 6.09 -14.46 8.36
CA GLU A 57 5.78 -15.38 9.45
C GLU A 57 4.61 -16.31 9.12
N MET A 58 3.58 -15.81 8.44
CA MET A 58 2.37 -16.58 8.12
C MET A 58 2.52 -17.54 6.94
N LEU A 59 3.31 -17.18 5.92
CA LEU A 59 3.38 -17.91 4.65
C LEU A 59 4.68 -18.69 4.45
N THR A 60 5.72 -18.46 5.26
CA THR A 60 7.04 -19.11 5.13
C THR A 60 7.54 -19.08 3.68
N VAL A 61 7.82 -17.87 3.18
CA VAL A 61 7.98 -17.60 1.74
C VAL A 61 9.43 -17.84 1.29
N THR A 62 9.62 -18.46 0.12
CA THR A 62 10.95 -18.60 -0.50
C THR A 62 11.44 -17.31 -1.16
N VAL A 63 12.75 -17.17 -1.38
CA VAL A 63 13.34 -16.01 -2.08
C VAL A 63 12.73 -15.80 -3.47
N SER A 64 12.41 -16.87 -4.19
CA SER A 64 11.76 -16.80 -5.51
C SER A 64 10.34 -16.22 -5.44
N GLU A 65 9.55 -16.64 -4.46
CA GLU A 65 8.18 -16.15 -4.27
C GLU A 65 8.18 -14.69 -3.80
N MET A 66 9.13 -14.31 -2.93
CA MET A 66 9.28 -12.93 -2.47
C MET A 66 9.58 -11.98 -3.64
N LYS A 67 10.41 -12.40 -4.61
CA LYS A 67 10.66 -11.61 -5.83
C LYS A 67 9.38 -11.37 -6.64
N LEU A 68 8.53 -12.37 -6.78
CA LEU A 68 7.25 -12.24 -7.48
C LEU A 68 6.30 -11.28 -6.74
N LEU A 69 6.25 -11.37 -5.40
CA LEU A 69 5.45 -10.46 -4.57
C LEU A 69 5.92 -9.02 -4.69
N VAL A 70 7.24 -8.77 -4.67
CA VAL A 70 7.80 -7.42 -4.87
C VAL A 70 7.46 -6.88 -6.26
N LEU A 71 7.59 -7.70 -7.30
CA LEU A 71 7.20 -7.30 -8.67
C LEU A 71 5.71 -7.00 -8.77
N ALA A 72 4.86 -7.80 -8.13
CA ALA A 72 3.42 -7.57 -8.09
C ALA A 72 3.07 -6.27 -7.35
N ALA A 73 3.72 -6.01 -6.21
CA ALA A 73 3.55 -4.77 -5.45
C ALA A 73 4.01 -3.53 -6.26
N ALA A 74 5.15 -3.62 -6.95
CA ALA A 74 5.65 -2.55 -7.81
C ALA A 74 4.72 -2.29 -9.01
N ALA A 75 4.23 -3.35 -9.67
CA ALA A 75 3.26 -3.21 -10.74
C ALA A 75 1.94 -2.59 -10.23
N GLY A 76 1.45 -3.05 -9.07
CA GLY A 76 0.25 -2.52 -8.43
C GLY A 76 0.38 -1.05 -8.05
N SER A 77 1.52 -0.62 -7.53
CA SER A 77 1.75 0.79 -7.19
C SER A 77 1.78 1.68 -8.44
N VAL A 78 2.44 1.24 -9.52
CA VAL A 78 2.45 1.95 -10.80
C VAL A 78 1.04 2.05 -11.37
N LEU A 79 0.27 0.97 -11.37
CA LEU A 79 -1.13 0.98 -11.80
C LEU A 79 -2.00 1.90 -10.94
N GLY A 80 -1.78 1.92 -9.63
CA GLY A 80 -2.47 2.83 -8.71
C GLY A 80 -2.18 4.30 -9.00
N VAL A 81 -0.91 4.65 -9.19
CA VAL A 81 -0.48 6.02 -9.55
C VAL A 81 -1.06 6.41 -10.91
N LEU A 82 -0.90 5.57 -11.94
CA LEU A 82 -1.45 5.84 -13.28
C LEU A 82 -2.97 5.99 -13.24
N GLY A 83 -3.67 5.07 -12.56
CA GLY A 83 -5.12 5.15 -12.42
C GLY A 83 -5.56 6.44 -11.71
N THR A 84 -4.84 6.86 -10.68
CA THR A 84 -5.12 8.11 -9.98
C THR A 84 -4.91 9.31 -10.89
N LEU A 85 -3.80 9.38 -11.63
CA LEU A 85 -3.50 10.48 -12.56
C LEU A 85 -4.44 10.53 -13.77
N LEU A 86 -5.01 9.40 -14.18
CA LEU A 86 -5.98 9.34 -15.27
C LEU A 86 -7.39 9.77 -14.82
N VAL A 87 -7.71 9.60 -13.54
CA VAL A 87 -9.01 9.95 -12.95
C VAL A 87 -9.02 11.38 -12.40
N PHE A 88 -7.92 11.78 -11.75
CA PHE A 88 -7.73 13.09 -11.17
C PHE A 88 -6.70 13.84 -12.01
N GLU A 89 -7.17 14.84 -12.74
CA GLU A 89 -6.31 15.74 -13.48
C GLU A 89 -5.51 16.58 -12.45
N PRO A 90 -4.17 16.51 -12.45
CA PRO A 90 -3.39 17.29 -11.51
C PRO A 90 -3.44 18.76 -11.92
N GLU A 91 -4.24 19.56 -11.20
CA GLU A 91 -4.15 21.01 -11.21
C GLU A 91 -2.88 21.42 -10.45
N ILE A 92 -1.74 21.45 -11.14
CA ILE A 92 -0.49 22.07 -10.64
C ILE A 92 -0.42 23.50 -11.14
#